data_AF-A0A838U528-F1
#
_entry.id   AF-A0A838U528-F1
#
_cell.length_a   1.000
_cell.length_b   1.000
_cell.length_c   1.000
_cell.angle_alpha   90.00
_cell.angle_beta   90.00
_cell.angle_gamma   90.00
#
_symmetry.space_group_name_H-M   'P 1'
#
loop_
_entity.id
_entity.type
_entity.pdbx_description
1 polymer ?
#
loop_
_entity_poly.entity_id
_entity_poly.type
_entity_poly.pdbx_seq_one_letter_code
_entity_poly.pdbx_strand_id
1 'polypeptide(L)'
;MGGTRFHREEDGRLTQRFFGAHTHRRTGFYGDWTGNEIIRVLMQQVSKRKIDIIDNVCITKLLIKNSVKKEGLETELKGALGIDLEKKQLLKFKCKSLILASGGYTRVYSISSSRIYEHYGEGIDLAYEAGVDLVDMEMV
;
A
#
# COMPACT_ATOMS: atom_id res chain seq x y z
N MET A 1 4.49 -4.30 26.06
CA MET A 1 3.27 -3.65 25.54
C MET A 1 3.56 -3.14 24.12
N GLY A 2 2.76 -3.48 23.11
CA GLY A 2 3.14 -3.18 21.71
C GLY A 2 2.02 -3.18 20.68
N GLY A 3 0.77 -3.05 21.11
CA GLY A 3 -0.40 -3.01 20.24
C GLY A 3 -1.02 -1.62 20.14
N THR A 4 -2.14 -1.54 19.43
CA THR A 4 -2.95 -0.32 19.32
C THR A 4 -3.62 0.01 20.65
N ARG A 5 -3.82 1.30 20.89
CA ARG A 5 -4.52 1.87 22.03
C ARG A 5 -6.02 2.01 21.75
N PHE A 6 -6.60 1.07 21.01
CA PHE A 6 -8.04 1.08 20.76
C PHE A 6 -8.82 1.19 22.08
N HIS A 7 -9.96 1.87 22.01
CA HIS A 7 -10.82 2.07 23.18
C HIS A 7 -11.21 0.72 23.77
N ARG A 8 -11.33 0.72 25.10
CA ARG A 8 -11.69 -0.47 25.88
C ARG A 8 -12.82 -0.15 26.82
N GLU A 9 -13.65 -1.16 27.05
CA GLU A 9 -14.64 -1.17 28.11
C GLU A 9 -13.94 -1.30 29.48
N GLU A 10 -14.68 -1.11 30.56
CA GLU A 10 -14.18 -1.27 31.93
C GLU A 10 -13.61 -2.67 32.20
N ASP A 11 -14.17 -3.69 31.54
CA ASP A 11 -13.71 -5.09 31.62
C ASP A 11 -12.48 -5.40 30.75
N GLY A 12 -11.93 -4.39 30.06
CA GLY A 12 -10.73 -4.48 29.25
C GLY A 12 -10.95 -5.02 27.83
N ARG A 13 -12.17 -5.43 27.45
CA ARG A 13 -12.48 -5.80 26.05
C ARG A 13 -12.42 -4.56 25.15
N LEU A 14 -12.21 -4.78 23.85
CA LEU A 14 -12.22 -3.70 22.88
C LEU A 14 -13.63 -3.14 22.72
N THR A 15 -13.77 -1.83 22.85
CA THR A 15 -14.98 -1.11 22.50
C THR A 15 -15.16 -1.14 20.99
N GLN A 16 -16.39 -1.42 20.55
CA GLN A 16 -16.77 -1.44 19.14
C GLN A 16 -17.94 -0.49 18.90
N ARG A 17 -17.92 0.17 17.73
CA ARG A 17 -19.01 1.02 17.27
C ARG A 17 -19.67 0.48 16.00
N PHE A 18 -20.86 0.99 15.71
CA PHE A 18 -21.45 0.83 14.38
C PHE A 18 -20.66 1.66 13.37
N PHE A 19 -20.65 1.20 12.12
CA PHE A 19 -20.13 1.90 10.96
C PHE A 19 -21.02 1.53 9.75
N GLY A 20 -20.88 2.22 8.62
CA GLY A 20 -21.84 2.18 7.50
C GLY A 20 -22.51 0.81 7.23
N ALA A 21 -23.85 0.80 7.20
CA ALA A 21 -24.70 -0.36 6.90
C ALA A 21 -24.46 -1.63 7.76
N HIS A 22 -23.81 -1.53 8.92
CA HIS A 22 -23.61 -2.69 9.81
C HIS A 22 -24.83 -2.97 10.69
N THR A 23 -25.24 -4.25 10.76
CA THR A 23 -26.25 -4.74 11.72
C THR A 23 -25.70 -4.90 13.14
N HIS A 24 -24.38 -5.05 13.31
CA HIS A 24 -23.74 -5.27 14.61
C HIS A 24 -22.56 -4.32 14.82
N ARG A 25 -22.28 -3.97 16.09
CA ARG A 25 -21.08 -3.23 16.47
C ARG A 25 -19.86 -4.12 16.26
N ARG A 26 -18.97 -3.72 15.36
CA ARG A 26 -17.77 -4.52 15.01
C ARG A 26 -16.56 -3.68 14.65
N THR A 27 -16.68 -2.36 14.63
CA THR A 27 -15.59 -1.46 14.24
C THR A 27 -14.85 -0.99 15.48
N GLY A 28 -13.62 -1.48 15.68
CA GLY A 28 -12.70 -0.96 16.69
C GLY A 28 -12.17 0.43 16.29
N PHE A 29 -11.88 1.27 17.27
CA PHE A 29 -11.46 2.65 17.01
C PHE A 29 -10.56 3.20 18.11
N TYR A 30 -9.87 4.29 17.78
CA TYR A 30 -9.15 5.16 18.71
C TYR A 30 -9.51 6.61 18.39
N GLY A 31 -10.55 7.12 19.05
CA GLY A 31 -11.21 8.38 18.66
C GLY A 31 -11.39 8.47 17.13
N ASP A 32 -11.01 9.62 16.58
CA ASP A 32 -10.98 9.88 15.12
C ASP A 32 -9.61 9.58 14.48
N TRP A 33 -8.66 9.06 15.25
CA TRP A 33 -7.26 8.88 14.86
C TRP A 33 -6.89 7.41 14.65
N THR A 34 -7.88 6.57 14.37
CA THR A 34 -7.72 5.11 14.27
C THR A 34 -6.62 4.72 13.26
N GLY A 35 -6.60 5.34 12.08
CA GLY A 35 -5.57 5.09 11.07
C GLY A 35 -4.17 5.48 11.53
N ASN A 36 -4.03 6.66 12.17
CA ASN A 36 -2.75 7.12 12.73
C ASN A 36 -2.25 6.17 13.82
N GLU A 37 -3.14 5.71 14.70
CA GLU A 37 -2.79 4.76 15.76
C GLU A 37 -2.33 3.41 15.21
N ILE A 38 -2.93 2.92 14.11
CA ILE A 38 -2.48 1.71 13.41
C ILE A 38 -1.08 1.93 12.82
N ILE A 39 -0.87 3.02 12.08
CA ILE A 39 0.43 3.34 11.46
C ILE A 39 1.52 3.47 12.53
N ARG A 40 1.24 4.16 13.64
CA ARG A 40 2.17 4.30 14.77
C ARG A 40 2.67 2.95 15.25
N VAL A 41 1.77 1.99 15.43
CA VAL A 41 2.12 0.64 15.90
C VAL A 41 2.90 -0.12 14.83
N LEU A 42 2.46 -0.08 13.56
CA LEU A 42 3.16 -0.76 12.46
C LEU A 42 4.60 -0.24 12.30
N MET A 43 4.81 1.08 12.34
CA MET A 43 6.14 1.69 12.25
C MET A 43 7.04 1.30 13.44
N GLN A 44 6.47 1.21 14.65
CA GLN A 44 7.20 0.66 15.80
C GLN A 44 7.62 -0.80 15.57
N GLN A 45 6.75 -1.62 14.95
CA GLN A 45 7.06 -3.02 14.66
C GLN A 45 8.09 -3.18 13.55
N VAL A 46 8.08 -2.30 12.55
CA VAL A 46 9.11 -2.18 11.49
C VAL A 46 10.46 -1.86 12.11
N SER A 47 10.54 -0.82 12.95
CA SER A 47 11.76 -0.43 13.65
C SER A 47 12.29 -1.54 14.55
N LYS A 48 11.43 -2.18 15.36
CA LYS A 48 11.82 -3.30 16.24
C LYS A 48 12.39 -4.49 15.49
N ARG A 49 11.86 -4.77 14.29
CA ARG A 49 12.33 -5.85 13.41
C ARG A 49 13.51 -5.43 12.52
N LYS A 50 13.91 -4.16 12.55
CA LYS A 50 14.96 -3.59 11.71
C LYS A 50 14.70 -3.87 10.22
N ILE A 51 13.45 -3.67 9.79
CA ILE A 51 13.11 -3.76 8.36
C ILE A 51 13.63 -2.48 7.70
N ASP A 52 14.41 -2.64 6.64
CA ASP A 52 14.97 -1.51 5.89
C ASP A 52 13.86 -0.71 5.21
N ILE A 53 13.95 0.62 5.33
CA ILE A 53 13.09 1.57 4.63
C ILE A 53 13.99 2.40 3.73
N ILE A 54 13.63 2.44 2.44
CA ILE A 54 14.26 3.33 1.46
C ILE A 54 13.20 4.34 1.09
N ASP A 55 13.34 5.54 1.64
CA ASP A 55 12.37 6.63 1.49
C ASP A 55 12.73 7.54 0.31
N ASN A 56 11.79 8.40 -0.11
CA ASN A 56 11.95 9.37 -1.19
C ASN A 56 12.39 8.74 -2.53
N VAL A 57 11.86 7.55 -2.84
CA VAL A 57 12.08 6.86 -4.13
C VAL A 57 10.76 6.73 -4.88
N CYS A 58 10.74 7.22 -6.11
CA CYS A 58 9.65 6.97 -7.05
C CYS A 58 9.97 5.75 -7.92
N ILE A 59 9.20 4.68 -7.81
CA ILE A 59 9.34 3.51 -8.70
C ILE A 59 8.68 3.82 -10.03
N THR A 60 9.43 3.67 -11.13
CA THR A 60 9.00 4.04 -12.47
C THR A 60 8.81 2.87 -13.41
N LYS A 61 9.37 1.70 -13.07
CA LYS A 61 9.20 0.49 -13.91
C LYS A 61 9.40 -0.80 -13.13
N LEU A 62 8.53 -1.78 -13.38
CA LEU A 62 8.77 -3.16 -12.97
C LEU A 62 9.69 -3.85 -13.98
N LEU A 63 10.72 -4.53 -13.49
CA LEU A 63 11.66 -5.26 -14.33
C LEU A 63 11.13 -6.67 -14.51
N ILE A 64 10.58 -6.94 -15.69
CA ILE A 64 9.93 -8.21 -16.03
C ILE A 64 10.65 -8.84 -17.21
N LYS A 65 10.77 -10.16 -17.19
CA LYS A 65 11.29 -10.97 -18.28
C LYS A 65 10.18 -11.90 -18.75
N ASN A 66 9.75 -11.67 -19.99
CA ASN A 66 8.82 -12.56 -20.66
C ASN A 66 9.60 -13.63 -21.42
N SER A 67 9.12 -14.87 -21.36
CA SER A 67 9.67 -15.98 -22.15
C SER A 67 8.55 -16.86 -22.68
N VAL A 68 8.70 -17.37 -23.89
CA VAL A 68 7.75 -18.30 -24.48
C VAL A 68 8.14 -19.70 -24.06
N LYS A 69 7.27 -20.39 -23.33
CA LYS A 69 7.37 -21.81 -23.01
C LYS A 69 6.34 -22.60 -23.81
N LYS A 70 6.48 -23.93 -23.84
CA LYS A 70 5.54 -24.83 -24.54
C LYS A 70 4.09 -24.67 -24.05
N GLU A 71 3.89 -24.23 -22.82
CA GLU A 71 2.59 -24.07 -22.16
C GLU A 71 2.04 -22.64 -22.24
N GLY A 72 2.76 -21.70 -22.86
CA GLY A 72 2.33 -20.30 -23.01
C GLY A 72 3.42 -19.27 -22.68
N LEU A 73 3.00 -18.03 -22.48
CA LEU A 73 3.87 -16.94 -22.05
C LEU A 73 4.14 -17.07 -20.54
N GLU A 74 5.41 -17.17 -20.17
CA GLU A 74 5.84 -17.08 -18.78
C GLU A 74 6.42 -15.70 -18.51
N THR A 75 5.88 -15.05 -17.48
CA THR A 75 6.26 -13.71 -17.02
C THR A 75 7.03 -13.86 -15.70
N GLU A 76 8.30 -13.47 -15.70
CA GLU A 76 9.16 -13.55 -14.52
C GLU A 76 9.55 -12.16 -14.02
N LEU A 77 9.27 -11.87 -12.74
CA LEU A 77 9.73 -10.65 -12.07
C LEU A 77 11.24 -10.72 -11.78
N LYS A 78 11.96 -9.66 -12.12
CA LYS A 78 13.41 -9.49 -11.84
C LYS A 78 13.71 -8.34 -10.88
N GLY A 79 12.72 -7.49 -10.57
CA GLY A 79 12.90 -6.35 -9.67
C GLY A 79 12.12 -5.11 -10.09
N ALA A 80 12.64 -3.95 -9.72
CA ALA A 80 12.08 -2.65 -10.06
C ALA A 80 13.18 -1.61 -10.33
N LEU A 81 12.85 -0.62 -11.14
CA LEU A 81 13.64 0.58 -11.37
C LEU A 81 12.92 1.77 -10.73
N GLY A 82 13.66 2.61 -10.03
CA GLY A 82 13.14 3.84 -9.46
C GLY A 82 14.13 5.00 -9.57
N ILE A 83 13.67 6.16 -9.13
CA ILE A 83 14.44 7.40 -9.07
C ILE A 83 14.47 7.86 -7.62
N ASP A 84 15.66 8.03 -7.06
CA ASP A 84 15.89 8.74 -5.80
C ASP A 84 15.55 10.23 -6.03
N LEU A 85 14.50 10.71 -5.37
CA LEU A 85 13.98 12.05 -5.59
C LEU A 85 14.87 13.14 -4.95
N GLU A 86 15.71 12.79 -3.98
CA GLU A 86 16.65 13.73 -3.37
C GLU A 86 17.92 13.83 -4.22
N LYS A 87 18.52 12.68 -4.54
CA LYS A 87 19.82 12.60 -5.23
C LYS A 87 19.69 12.66 -6.75
N LYS A 88 18.48 12.53 -7.28
CA LYS A 88 18.18 12.50 -8.72
C LYS A 88 18.92 11.37 -9.45
N GLN A 89 19.02 10.21 -8.80
CA GLN A 89 19.74 9.04 -9.32
C GLN A 89 18.80 7.87 -9.59
N LEU A 90 19.14 7.07 -10.61
CA LEU A 90 18.44 5.82 -10.87
C LEU A 90 18.86 4.75 -9.83
N LEU A 91 17.86 4.12 -9.23
CA LEU A 91 18.00 3.00 -8.33
C LEU A 91 17.46 1.73 -8.97
N LYS A 92 18.23 0.65 -8.89
CA LYS A 92 17.81 -0.67 -9.35
C LYS A 92 17.66 -1.61 -8.17
N PHE A 93 16.43 -2.07 -7.96
CA PHE A 93 16.10 -3.08 -6.96
C PHE A 93 16.02 -4.43 -7.65
N LYS A 94 16.75 -5.43 -7.14
CA LYS A 94 16.64 -6.83 -7.59
C LYS A 94 15.85 -7.60 -6.55
N CYS A 95 14.76 -8.24 -6.95
CA CYS A 95 13.98 -9.10 -6.07
C CYS A 95 13.35 -10.25 -6.86
N LYS A 96 12.95 -11.31 -6.13
CA LYS A 96 12.19 -12.44 -6.67
C LYS A 96 10.69 -12.27 -6.50
N SER A 97 10.28 -11.37 -5.61
CA SER A 97 8.88 -11.09 -5.27
C SER A 97 8.75 -9.61 -4.94
N LEU A 98 7.63 -9.01 -5.34
CA LEU A 98 7.31 -7.61 -5.12
C LEU A 98 5.83 -7.49 -4.76
N ILE A 99 5.53 -6.65 -3.78
CA ILE A 99 4.17 -6.35 -3.34
C ILE A 99 3.92 -4.88 -3.64
N LEU A 100 2.87 -4.58 -4.40
CA LEU A 100 2.41 -3.22 -4.62
C LEU A 100 1.40 -2.86 -3.53
N ALA A 101 1.70 -1.82 -2.76
CA ALA A 101 0.85 -1.26 -1.71
C ALA A 101 0.84 0.27 -1.78
N SER A 102 0.74 0.82 -2.99
CA SER A 102 0.93 2.25 -3.32
C SER A 102 -0.31 3.13 -3.09
N GLY A 103 -1.40 2.58 -2.55
CA GLY A 103 -2.68 3.28 -2.45
C GLY A 103 -3.44 3.32 -3.77
N GLY A 104 -4.45 4.20 -3.84
CA GLY A 104 -5.39 4.30 -4.97
C GLY A 104 -5.02 5.39 -5.99
N TYR A 105 -6.02 5.79 -6.80
CA TYR A 105 -5.89 6.67 -7.96
C TYR A 105 -6.85 7.87 -7.91
N THR A 106 -7.20 8.34 -6.71
CA THR A 106 -8.20 9.41 -6.52
C THR A 106 -7.87 10.73 -7.22
N ARG A 107 -6.62 10.95 -7.67
CA ARG A 107 -6.22 12.14 -8.43
C ARG A 107 -6.63 12.17 -9.89
N VAL A 108 -7.31 11.14 -10.39
CA VAL A 108 -8.04 11.25 -11.67
C VAL A 108 -9.23 12.23 -11.56
N TYR A 109 -9.69 12.54 -10.34
CA TYR A 109 -10.75 13.52 -10.08
C TYR A 109 -10.17 14.87 -9.65
N SER A 110 -10.78 15.95 -10.16
CA SER A 110 -10.40 17.33 -9.83
C SER A 110 -10.64 17.67 -8.35
N ILE A 111 -11.72 17.14 -7.77
CA ILE A 111 -12.06 17.30 -6.35
C ILE A 111 -12.00 15.92 -5.70
N SER A 112 -11.14 15.77 -4.68
CA SER A 112 -11.03 14.54 -3.90
C SER A 112 -10.59 14.83 -2.47
N SER A 113 -10.84 13.87 -1.57
CA SER A 113 -10.43 13.92 -0.15
C SER A 113 -8.98 13.54 0.10
N SER A 114 -8.26 13.09 -0.94
CA SER A 114 -6.84 12.75 -0.86
C SER A 114 -5.98 14.00 -0.63
N ARG A 115 -4.76 13.79 -0.13
CA ARG A 115 -3.73 14.83 -0.06
C ARG A 115 -3.38 15.34 -1.47
N ILE A 116 -2.95 16.59 -1.53
CA ILE A 116 -2.45 17.18 -2.78
C ILE A 116 -1.07 16.55 -3.03
N TYR A 117 -0.83 16.08 -4.25
CA TYR A 117 0.39 15.36 -4.66
C TYR A 117 0.53 13.90 -4.20
N GLU A 118 -0.55 13.22 -3.83
CA GLU A 118 -0.57 11.77 -3.54
C GLU A 118 -1.71 11.06 -4.31
N HIS A 119 -1.57 9.74 -4.51
CA HIS A 119 -2.59 8.85 -5.10
C HIS A 119 -2.92 9.12 -6.58
N TYR A 120 -1.89 9.13 -7.44
CA TYR A 120 -2.05 9.26 -8.90
C TYR A 120 -2.28 7.92 -9.61
N GLY A 121 -2.25 6.80 -8.88
CA GLY A 121 -2.47 5.47 -9.45
C GLY A 121 -1.20 4.81 -9.97
N GLU A 122 -0.02 5.24 -9.51
CA GLU A 122 1.28 4.82 -10.01
C GLU A 122 1.49 3.30 -9.90
N GLY A 123 1.11 2.68 -8.78
CA GLY A 123 1.23 1.23 -8.66
C GLY A 123 0.22 0.46 -9.52
N ILE A 124 -0.93 1.05 -9.81
CA ILE A 124 -1.94 0.45 -10.69
C ILE A 124 -1.43 0.48 -12.13
N ASP A 125 -0.86 1.62 -12.55
CA ASP A 125 -0.20 1.78 -13.84
C ASP A 125 0.97 0.79 -14.00
N LEU A 126 1.86 0.70 -13.00
CA LEU A 126 2.95 -0.28 -12.98
C LEU A 126 2.48 -1.74 -13.10
N ALA A 127 1.36 -2.09 -12.47
CA ALA A 127 0.78 -3.42 -12.58
C ALA A 127 0.19 -3.66 -13.98
N TYR A 128 -0.51 -2.67 -14.52
CA TYR A 128 -1.09 -2.74 -15.86
C TYR A 128 -0.01 -2.88 -16.95
N GLU A 129 1.05 -2.07 -16.88
CA GLU A 129 2.21 -2.17 -17.79
C GLU A 129 2.92 -3.53 -17.68
N ALA A 130 2.88 -4.15 -16.50
CA ALA A 130 3.39 -5.49 -16.26
C ALA A 130 2.52 -6.62 -16.85
N GLY A 131 1.37 -6.27 -17.46
CA GLY A 131 0.41 -7.23 -18.01
C GLY A 131 -0.49 -7.87 -16.95
N VAL A 132 -0.65 -7.23 -15.79
CA VAL A 132 -1.60 -7.67 -14.76
C VAL A 132 -2.99 -7.12 -15.08
N ASP A 133 -3.99 -7.99 -15.05
CA ASP A 133 -5.38 -7.59 -15.20
C ASP A 133 -5.83 -6.73 -14.00
N LEU A 134 -6.44 -5.60 -14.30
CA LEU A 134 -7.08 -4.73 -13.33
C LEU A 134 -8.58 -5.04 -13.29
N VAL A 135 -9.16 -5.05 -12.10
CA VAL A 135 -10.55 -5.48 -11.87
C VAL A 135 -11.31 -4.37 -11.14
N ASP A 136 -12.58 -4.18 -11.52
CA ASP A 136 -13.54 -3.25 -10.91
C ASP A 136 -13.05 -1.79 -10.81
N MET A 137 -12.24 -1.35 -11.78
CA MET A 137 -11.65 0.00 -11.81
C MET A 137 -12.70 1.12 -11.99
N GLU A 138 -13.92 0.77 -12.42
CA GLU A 138 -15.06 1.67 -12.54
C GLU A 138 -15.75 1.97 -11.19
N MET A 139 -15.45 1.21 -10.13
CA MET A 139 -16.06 1.35 -8.81
C MET A 139 -15.29 2.37 -7.96
N VAL A 140 -15.77 3.63 -7.93
CA VAL A 140 -15.13 4.75 -7.19
C VAL A 140 -16.02 5.29 -6.08
#